data_AF-A0A9P3GCD5-F1
#
_entry.id   AF-A0A9P3GCD5-F1
#
_cell.length_a   1.000
_cell.length_b   1.000
_cell.length_c   1.000
_cell.angle_alpha   90.00
_cell.angle_beta   90.00
_cell.angle_gamma   90.00
#
_symmetry.space_group_name_H-M   'P 1'
#
loop_
_entity.id
_entity.type
_entity.pdbx_description
1 polymer ?
#
loop_
_entity_poly.entity_id
_entity_poly.type
_entity_poly.pdbx_seq_one_letter_code
_entity_poly.pdbx_strand_id
1 'polypeptide(L)'
;MDRTHPPPAAHAPAAAHAPPPPPRARPSRIHALQVRAFLEASEVVDADPDTLEDILDGFDEGTLDVEDEHEELDVDVQGTHDETNGVGAVDEYIALLEEAESAWPPEAVKQMKRDLKEHGMAFFLNEYVINRAIPIPKLLYAFGVCLCPELRMKRRKTLLYFLEVAMYQVLQKREKLPMYNTVDDAVELIKKSRNIMILTGAGISVSCGIPDFRSRNGLYAQLQERGEYDLDDPQQMFDIHYFREKPAVFYSFASQIYPSNFIPSPCHRFIKLIEDKGKLLRNYTQNIDTLETRAGVQKVLQCHGSFATASCINCKVTVPGNAIEADIMNHNIPLCKLCAAAPVPASAPAVKPKKKGRKKLQPWESDGEEEPDVPELPPGIMKPDITFFGEKLTDAFEKALTEDRPRVDLLLVIGTSLKVSPVSEILTHLRHSVPQILINKTPVRHINPDIVLLGNADEVVQYLAQKLGWDLPDVPPPANGAQLDAPRPNFRKRPSDALLREPRRVADSHVWLFEGAEGGRWVEELERKANGAHGGHEDGEDGADAGDADSDGDAYGDLLPRAVKKARTA
;
A
#
# COMPACT_ATOMS: atom_id res chain seq x y z
N MET A 1 -16.60 35.41 93.70
CA MET A 1 -17.44 34.72 92.69
C MET A 1 -17.09 35.31 91.33
N ASP A 2 -16.76 34.56 90.30
CA ASP A 2 -15.71 33.55 90.19
C ASP A 2 -15.21 33.69 88.74
N ARG A 3 -13.91 33.48 88.51
CA ARG A 3 -13.28 33.72 87.20
C ARG A 3 -13.78 32.67 86.20
N THR A 4 -14.26 33.10 85.03
CA THR A 4 -14.65 32.19 83.94
C THR A 4 -13.94 32.53 82.64
N HIS A 5 -13.51 31.44 81.99
CA HIS A 5 -12.61 31.30 80.84
C HIS A 5 -13.12 31.95 79.53
N PRO A 6 -12.21 32.27 78.59
CA PRO A 6 -12.59 32.65 77.23
C PRO A 6 -13.08 31.44 76.40
N PRO A 7 -13.99 31.65 75.42
CA PRO A 7 -14.63 30.59 74.66
C PRO A 7 -13.75 29.98 73.54
N PRO A 8 -14.08 28.77 73.05
CA PRO A 8 -13.26 28.01 72.12
C PRO A 8 -13.38 28.48 70.66
N ALA A 9 -12.34 28.18 69.87
CA ALA A 9 -12.19 28.52 68.47
C ALA A 9 -13.30 27.90 67.59
N ALA A 10 -13.84 28.71 66.68
CA ALA A 10 -14.85 28.30 65.70
C ALA A 10 -14.25 27.35 64.65
N HIS A 11 -14.91 26.22 64.45
CA HIS A 11 -14.64 25.26 63.38
C HIS A 11 -14.87 25.90 62.00
N ALA A 12 -13.90 25.72 61.10
CA ALA A 12 -14.03 26.04 59.68
C ALA A 12 -15.13 25.16 59.03
N PRO A 13 -15.93 25.69 58.09
CA PRO A 13 -16.94 24.90 57.40
C PRO A 13 -16.28 23.88 56.47
N ALA A 14 -16.82 22.66 56.48
CA ALA A 14 -16.44 21.58 55.58
C ALA A 14 -16.54 22.02 54.12
N ALA A 15 -15.47 21.80 53.35
CA ALA A 15 -15.48 21.98 51.91
C ALA A 15 -16.55 21.06 51.31
N ALA A 16 -17.53 21.64 50.63
CA ALA A 16 -18.47 20.90 49.82
C ALA A 16 -17.68 20.14 48.75
N HIS A 17 -17.70 18.81 48.82
CA HIS A 17 -17.20 17.95 47.76
C HIS A 17 -17.89 18.35 46.45
N ALA A 18 -17.10 18.75 45.45
CA ALA A 18 -17.58 18.90 44.09
C ALA A 18 -18.23 17.57 43.66
N PRO A 19 -19.39 17.58 42.98
CA PRO A 19 -20.00 16.36 42.48
C PRO A 19 -18.98 15.63 41.57
N PRO A 20 -18.94 14.28 41.61
CA PRO A 20 -18.10 13.52 40.71
C PRO A 20 -18.44 13.93 39.26
N PRO A 21 -17.45 13.97 38.36
CA PRO A 21 -17.71 14.22 36.95
C PRO A 21 -18.78 13.23 36.46
N PRO A 22 -19.72 13.66 35.61
CA PRO A 22 -20.73 12.77 35.08
C PRO A 22 -20.06 11.53 34.47
N PRO A 23 -20.63 10.33 34.64
CA PRO A 23 -20.10 9.14 34.01
C PRO A 23 -20.00 9.39 32.50
N ARG A 24 -18.83 9.14 31.92
CA ARG A 24 -18.63 9.23 30.47
C ARG A 24 -19.69 8.36 29.80
N ALA A 25 -20.50 8.95 28.92
CA ALA A 25 -21.52 8.21 28.19
C ALA A 25 -20.82 7.10 27.40
N ARG A 26 -21.35 5.87 27.46
CA ARG A 26 -20.81 4.76 26.67
C ARG A 26 -20.90 5.14 25.18
N PRO A 27 -19.81 5.00 24.40
CA PRO A 27 -19.84 5.34 22.99
C PRO A 27 -20.91 4.52 22.28
N SER A 28 -21.72 5.17 21.44
CA SER A 28 -22.72 4.47 20.62
C SER A 28 -22.03 3.48 19.68
N ARG A 29 -22.72 2.40 19.28
CA ARG A 29 -22.19 1.41 18.32
C ARG A 29 -21.74 2.08 17.00
N ILE A 30 -22.47 3.09 16.54
CA ILE A 30 -22.13 3.87 15.33
C ILE A 30 -20.84 4.68 15.54
N HIS A 31 -20.68 5.33 16.71
CA HIS A 31 -19.47 6.08 17.04
C HIS A 31 -18.24 5.17 17.05
N ALA A 32 -18.33 3.99 17.66
CA ALA A 32 -17.24 3.00 17.67
C ALA A 32 -16.85 2.51 16.27
N LEU A 33 -17.85 2.18 15.43
CA LEU A 33 -17.62 1.76 14.05
C LEU A 33 -16.96 2.84 13.20
N GLN A 34 -17.38 4.11 13.36
CA GLN A 34 -16.78 5.22 12.63
C GLN A 34 -15.35 5.49 13.06
N VAL A 35 -15.07 5.46 14.38
CA VAL A 35 -13.70 5.63 14.89
C VAL A 35 -12.79 4.52 14.36
N ARG A 36 -13.22 3.25 14.45
CA ARG A 36 -12.45 2.13 13.89
C ARG A 36 -12.15 2.32 12.41
N ALA A 37 -13.16 2.65 11.60
CA ALA A 37 -12.98 2.89 10.17
C ALA A 37 -11.98 4.03 9.85
N PHE A 38 -11.99 5.11 10.65
CA PHE A 38 -11.03 6.20 10.48
C PHE A 38 -9.63 5.88 11.01
N LEU A 39 -9.49 5.02 12.00
CA LEU A 39 -8.18 4.54 12.47
C LEU A 39 -7.56 3.56 11.46
N GLU A 40 -8.35 2.63 10.92
CA GLU A 40 -7.90 1.74 9.83
C GLU A 40 -7.46 2.54 8.59
N ALA A 41 -8.14 3.65 8.29
CA ALA A 41 -7.73 4.54 7.20
C ALA A 41 -6.40 5.27 7.43
N SER A 42 -5.88 5.31 8.67
CA SER A 42 -4.62 6.01 8.97
C SER A 42 -3.38 5.28 8.44
N GLU A 43 -3.53 4.03 8.01
CA GLU A 43 -2.48 3.27 7.33
C GLU A 43 -2.18 3.81 5.92
N VAL A 44 -3.14 4.50 5.31
CA VAL A 44 -3.09 4.95 3.91
C VAL A 44 -3.26 6.46 3.75
N VAL A 45 -3.76 7.14 4.77
CA VAL A 45 -3.85 8.59 4.82
C VAL A 45 -3.15 9.06 6.09
N ASP A 46 -2.11 9.87 5.94
CA ASP A 46 -1.29 10.33 7.06
C ASP A 46 -2.15 11.03 8.13
N ALA A 47 -2.18 10.45 9.32
CA ALA A 47 -2.74 11.06 10.52
C ALA A 47 -1.61 11.38 11.49
N ASP A 48 -1.52 12.65 11.90
CA ASP A 48 -0.57 13.02 12.94
C ASP A 48 -1.02 12.55 14.33
N PRO A 49 -0.08 12.37 15.29
CA PRO A 49 -0.41 11.87 16.62
C PRO A 49 -1.50 12.65 17.35
N ASP A 50 -1.53 13.98 17.22
CA ASP A 50 -2.54 14.82 17.90
C ASP A 50 -3.94 14.57 17.33
N THR A 51 -4.03 14.27 16.03
CA THR A 51 -5.29 13.92 15.36
C THR A 51 -5.78 12.55 15.83
N LEU A 52 -4.89 11.56 15.94
CA LEU A 52 -5.23 10.23 16.47
C LEU A 52 -5.70 10.30 17.93
N GLU A 53 -5.03 11.09 18.76
CA GLU A 53 -5.45 11.34 20.14
C GLU A 53 -6.83 12.02 20.20
N ASP A 54 -7.08 13.01 19.35
CA ASP A 54 -8.39 13.68 19.28
C ASP A 54 -9.50 12.73 18.79
N ILE A 55 -9.20 11.78 17.90
CA ILE A 55 -10.16 10.75 17.47
C ILE A 55 -10.51 9.82 18.63
N LEU A 56 -9.49 9.36 19.38
CA LEU A 56 -9.64 8.43 20.50
C LEU A 56 -10.22 9.08 21.76
N ASP A 57 -10.23 10.42 21.86
CA ASP A 57 -10.80 11.14 22.99
C ASP A 57 -12.29 10.77 23.19
N GLY A 58 -12.55 10.03 24.27
CA GLY A 58 -13.86 9.46 24.60
C GLY A 58 -13.93 7.92 24.63
N PHE A 59 -12.87 7.23 24.20
CA PHE A 59 -12.72 5.77 24.30
C PHE A 59 -11.75 5.40 25.44
N ASP A 60 -12.09 4.37 26.21
CA ASP A 60 -11.17 3.78 27.21
C ASP A 60 -10.43 2.59 26.57
N GLU A 61 -9.19 2.33 26.97
CA GLU A 61 -8.40 1.16 26.50
C GLU A 61 -9.22 -0.13 26.68
N GLY A 62 -9.54 -0.81 25.57
CA GLY A 62 -10.35 -2.04 25.52
C GLY A 62 -11.79 -1.89 24.99
N THR A 63 -12.25 -0.68 24.62
CA THR A 63 -13.60 -0.51 23.98
C THR A 63 -13.63 -0.76 22.47
N LEU A 64 -12.48 -0.92 21.82
CA LEU A 64 -12.37 -1.20 20.39
C LEU A 64 -12.27 -2.71 20.07
N ASP A 65 -12.11 -3.57 21.09
CA ASP A 65 -12.07 -5.03 20.98
C ASP A 65 -13.49 -5.62 20.95
N VAL A 66 -14.29 -5.24 19.96
CA VAL A 66 -15.51 -5.98 19.63
C VAL A 66 -15.08 -7.06 18.62
N GLU A 67 -14.77 -8.25 19.13
CA GLU A 67 -14.56 -9.45 18.30
C GLU A 67 -15.76 -9.64 17.35
N ASP A 68 -15.47 -10.11 16.14
CA ASP A 68 -16.42 -10.39 15.06
C ASP A 68 -17.49 -11.42 15.50
N GLU A 69 -18.53 -10.96 16.18
CA GLU A 69 -19.80 -11.70 16.17
C GLU A 69 -20.50 -11.40 14.85
N HIS A 70 -20.32 -12.33 13.90
CA HIS A 70 -21.22 -12.54 12.77
C HIS A 70 -22.63 -12.87 13.28
N GLU A 71 -23.35 -11.90 13.85
CA GLU A 71 -24.80 -11.96 13.93
C GLU A 71 -25.33 -11.55 12.55
N GLU A 72 -25.65 -12.56 11.73
CA GLU A 72 -26.63 -12.40 10.67
C GLU A 72 -27.89 -11.78 11.28
N LEU A 73 -28.19 -10.54 10.90
CA LEU A 73 -29.43 -9.86 11.24
C LEU A 73 -30.61 -10.60 10.55
N ASP A 74 -31.10 -11.65 11.18
CA ASP A 74 -32.52 -11.99 11.08
C ASP A 74 -33.27 -10.92 11.88
N VAL A 75 -33.64 -9.83 11.19
CA VAL A 75 -34.65 -8.90 11.70
C VAL A 75 -35.98 -9.63 11.66
N ASP A 76 -36.25 -10.42 12.68
CA ASP A 76 -37.57 -10.95 12.94
C ASP A 76 -38.45 -9.75 13.33
N VAL A 77 -39.30 -9.31 12.39
CA VAL A 77 -40.31 -8.27 12.61
C VAL A 77 -41.44 -8.88 13.42
N GLN A 78 -41.15 -9.24 14.67
CA GLN A 78 -42.15 -9.61 15.68
C GLN A 78 -41.58 -9.55 17.09
N GLY A 79 -41.50 -8.31 17.59
CA GLY A 79 -41.83 -7.92 18.97
C GLY A 79 -41.18 -8.67 20.13
N THR A 80 -40.16 -8.05 20.72
CA THR A 80 -40.04 -7.94 22.18
C THR A 80 -39.50 -6.54 22.54
N HIS A 81 -40.28 -5.83 23.36
CA HIS A 81 -39.93 -4.53 23.91
C HIS A 81 -38.81 -4.68 24.92
N ASP A 82 -37.64 -4.09 24.66
CA ASP A 82 -36.75 -3.62 25.72
C ASP A 82 -36.66 -2.08 25.61
N GLU A 83 -37.65 -1.43 26.21
CA GLU A 83 -37.77 0.03 26.32
C GLU A 83 -36.76 0.48 27.39
N THR A 84 -35.73 1.28 27.08
CA THR A 84 -35.86 2.74 27.22
C THR A 84 -34.66 3.54 26.70
N ASN A 85 -33.67 2.95 26.02
CA ASN A 85 -32.48 3.70 25.53
C ASN A 85 -32.20 3.63 24.01
N GLY A 86 -33.03 2.93 23.23
CA GLY A 86 -32.78 2.72 21.79
C GLY A 86 -33.55 3.64 20.83
N VAL A 87 -34.59 4.32 21.29
CA VAL A 87 -35.54 5.02 20.40
C VAL A 87 -34.98 6.36 19.89
N GLY A 88 -34.25 7.10 20.74
CA GLY A 88 -33.69 8.40 20.36
C GLY A 88 -32.51 8.34 19.38
N ALA A 89 -31.70 7.28 19.42
CA ALA A 89 -30.52 7.15 18.57
C ALA A 89 -30.86 6.82 17.11
N VAL A 90 -31.95 6.09 16.88
CA VAL A 90 -32.45 5.77 15.53
C VAL A 90 -33.07 7.01 14.88
N ASP A 91 -33.90 7.74 15.64
CA ASP A 91 -34.51 8.99 15.16
C ASP A 91 -33.47 10.07 14.86
N GLU A 92 -32.42 10.17 15.70
CA GLU A 92 -31.30 11.08 15.45
C GLU A 92 -30.54 10.68 14.18
N TYR A 93 -30.20 9.40 14.00
CA TYR A 93 -29.51 8.93 12.80
C TYR A 93 -30.31 9.15 11.50
N ILE A 94 -31.63 8.94 11.53
CA ILE A 94 -32.52 9.21 10.39
C ILE A 94 -32.51 10.72 10.06
N ALA A 95 -32.61 11.58 11.07
CA ALA A 95 -32.54 13.03 10.86
C ALA A 95 -31.20 13.46 10.23
N LEU A 96 -30.09 12.82 10.62
CA LEU A 96 -28.78 13.08 10.03
C LEU A 96 -28.69 12.64 8.56
N LEU A 97 -29.36 11.55 8.18
CA LEU A 97 -29.43 11.10 6.78
C LEU A 97 -30.27 12.04 5.92
N GLU A 98 -31.41 12.51 6.43
CA GLU A 98 -32.24 13.51 5.74
C GLU A 98 -31.50 14.85 5.57
N GLU A 99 -30.73 15.26 6.59
CA GLU A 99 -29.83 16.41 6.52
C GLU A 99 -28.77 16.22 5.42
N ALA A 100 -28.16 15.03 5.33
CA ALA A 100 -27.16 14.72 4.33
C ALA A 100 -27.73 14.70 2.90
N GLU A 101 -28.92 14.13 2.69
CA GLU A 101 -29.58 14.09 1.38
C GLU A 101 -30.02 15.48 0.91
N SER A 102 -30.44 16.34 1.83
CA SER A 102 -30.82 17.72 1.53
C SER A 102 -29.64 18.69 1.42
N ALA A 103 -28.43 18.29 1.86
CA ALA A 103 -27.25 19.15 1.90
C ALA A 103 -26.78 19.62 0.52
N TRP A 104 -26.94 18.78 -0.52
CA TRP A 104 -26.42 19.04 -1.86
C TRP A 104 -27.36 18.55 -2.97
N PRO A 105 -27.58 19.34 -4.04
CA PRO A 105 -28.22 18.81 -5.24
C PRO A 105 -27.28 17.78 -5.92
N PRO A 106 -27.82 16.72 -6.57
CA PRO A 106 -27.01 15.65 -7.17
C PRO A 106 -25.96 16.14 -8.17
N GLU A 107 -26.29 17.19 -8.95
CA GLU A 107 -25.35 17.78 -9.92
C GLU A 107 -24.16 18.48 -9.24
N ALA A 108 -24.37 19.10 -8.08
CA ALA A 108 -23.27 19.71 -7.32
C ALA A 108 -22.32 18.64 -6.76
N VAL A 109 -22.86 17.54 -6.23
CA VAL A 109 -22.05 16.39 -5.77
C VAL A 109 -21.24 15.81 -6.92
N LYS A 110 -21.87 15.64 -8.09
CA LYS A 110 -21.21 15.17 -9.30
C LYS A 110 -20.08 16.11 -9.73
N GLN A 111 -20.29 17.41 -9.67
CA GLN A 111 -19.26 18.40 -9.99
C GLN A 111 -18.10 18.37 -8.98
N MET A 112 -18.39 18.31 -7.68
CA MET A 112 -17.36 18.17 -6.64
C MET A 112 -16.49 16.94 -6.83
N LYS A 113 -17.11 15.79 -7.10
CA LYS A 113 -16.39 14.54 -7.38
C LYS A 113 -15.56 14.64 -8.66
N ARG A 114 -16.06 15.28 -9.71
CA ARG A 114 -15.29 15.55 -10.94
C ARG A 114 -14.09 16.44 -10.68
N ASP A 115 -14.28 17.54 -9.95
CA ASP A 115 -13.20 18.47 -9.62
C ASP A 115 -12.10 17.77 -8.80
N LEU A 116 -12.48 16.92 -7.84
CA LEU A 116 -11.55 16.08 -7.09
C LEU A 116 -10.80 15.10 -8.00
N LYS A 117 -11.53 14.35 -8.84
CA LYS A 117 -10.96 13.35 -9.75
C LYS A 117 -10.01 13.94 -10.81
N GLU A 118 -10.23 15.19 -11.22
CA GLU A 118 -9.40 15.86 -12.22
C GLU A 118 -8.27 16.71 -11.61
N HIS A 119 -8.51 17.44 -10.53
CA HIS A 119 -7.54 18.40 -9.99
C HIS A 119 -6.87 17.94 -8.69
N GLY A 120 -7.44 16.95 -7.99
CA GLY A 120 -6.86 16.33 -6.81
C GLY A 120 -7.23 17.02 -5.49
N MET A 121 -6.77 16.43 -4.38
CA MET A 121 -7.12 16.87 -3.03
C MET A 121 -6.68 18.30 -2.73
N ALA A 122 -5.45 18.68 -3.11
CA ALA A 122 -4.92 20.02 -2.83
C ALA A 122 -5.78 21.13 -3.48
N PHE A 123 -6.21 20.93 -4.73
CA PHE A 123 -7.15 21.84 -5.39
C PHE A 123 -8.50 21.84 -4.66
N PHE A 124 -9.02 20.66 -4.31
CA PHE A 124 -10.31 20.54 -3.65
C PHE A 124 -10.33 21.29 -2.30
N LEU A 125 -9.31 21.09 -1.47
CA LEU A 125 -9.16 21.79 -0.19
C LEU A 125 -9.09 23.30 -0.39
N ASN A 126 -8.26 23.77 -1.34
CA ASN A 126 -8.14 25.19 -1.62
C ASN A 126 -9.46 25.80 -2.12
N GLU A 127 -10.16 25.14 -3.03
CA GLU A 127 -11.38 25.67 -3.64
C GLU A 127 -12.59 25.58 -2.70
N TYR A 128 -12.82 24.43 -2.09
CA TYR A 128 -14.04 24.16 -1.33
C TYR A 128 -13.93 24.51 0.15
N VAL A 129 -12.75 24.29 0.77
CA VAL A 129 -12.54 24.55 2.20
C VAL A 129 -12.01 25.97 2.45
N ILE A 130 -11.06 26.43 1.64
CA ILE A 130 -10.42 27.75 1.85
C ILE A 130 -11.22 28.86 1.16
N ASN A 131 -11.38 28.80 -0.17
CA ASN A 131 -12.00 29.88 -0.95
C ASN A 131 -13.51 30.00 -0.69
N ARG A 132 -14.23 28.87 -0.73
CA ARG A 132 -15.69 28.85 -0.50
C ARG A 132 -16.08 28.77 0.97
N ALA A 133 -15.12 28.51 1.87
CA ALA A 133 -15.33 28.40 3.31
C ALA A 133 -16.47 27.44 3.71
N ILE A 134 -16.65 26.33 2.97
CA ILE A 134 -17.71 25.37 3.26
C ILE A 134 -17.34 24.56 4.52
N PRO A 135 -18.26 24.39 5.48
CA PRO A 135 -18.02 23.54 6.64
C PRO A 135 -17.67 22.10 6.25
N ILE A 136 -16.62 21.55 6.86
CA ILE A 136 -16.13 20.20 6.52
C ILE A 136 -17.18 19.11 6.73
N PRO A 137 -17.98 19.08 7.83
CA PRO A 137 -19.05 18.10 7.98
C PRO A 137 -20.05 18.13 6.81
N LYS A 138 -20.33 19.32 6.27
CA LYS A 138 -21.20 19.45 5.09
C LYS A 138 -20.57 18.88 3.83
N LEU A 139 -19.25 19.03 3.64
CA LEU A 139 -18.53 18.45 2.50
C LEU A 139 -18.51 16.92 2.57
N LEU A 140 -18.39 16.34 3.77
CA LEU A 140 -18.42 14.89 3.97
C LEU A 140 -19.72 14.25 3.44
N TYR A 141 -20.86 14.94 3.54
CA TYR A 141 -22.12 14.46 2.96
C TYR A 141 -22.05 14.30 1.43
N ALA A 142 -21.30 15.14 0.71
CA ALA A 142 -21.11 14.98 -0.74
C ALA A 142 -20.37 13.68 -1.08
N PHE A 143 -19.60 13.15 -0.14
CA PHE A 143 -18.87 11.89 -0.27
C PHE A 143 -19.64 10.68 0.31
N GLY A 144 -20.85 10.90 0.84
CA GLY A 144 -21.65 9.86 1.47
C GLY A 144 -21.19 9.52 2.90
N VAL A 145 -20.39 10.39 3.52
CA VAL A 145 -19.92 10.22 4.90
C VAL A 145 -20.75 11.11 5.81
N CYS A 146 -21.51 10.48 6.71
CA CYS A 146 -22.30 11.17 7.72
C CYS A 146 -21.71 10.92 9.10
N LEU A 147 -21.00 11.90 9.67
CA LEU A 147 -20.42 11.78 11.00
C LEU A 147 -21.50 11.73 12.10
N CYS A 148 -21.27 10.93 13.13
CA CYS A 148 -22.06 10.99 14.36
C CYS A 148 -21.83 12.34 15.10
N PRO A 149 -22.75 12.77 15.99
CA PRO A 149 -22.67 14.05 16.67
C PRO A 149 -21.33 14.29 17.38
N GLU A 150 -20.76 13.26 17.99
CA GLU A 150 -19.49 13.31 18.72
C GLU A 150 -18.31 13.64 17.79
N LEU A 151 -18.25 13.02 16.62
CA LEU A 151 -17.19 13.25 15.64
C LEU A 151 -17.31 14.59 14.91
N ARG A 152 -18.53 15.13 14.78
CA ARG A 152 -18.76 16.48 14.18
C ARG A 152 -18.15 17.61 15.01
N MET A 153 -18.03 17.41 16.31
CA MET A 153 -17.56 18.41 17.27
C MET A 153 -16.04 18.36 17.47
N LYS A 154 -15.33 17.45 16.79
CA LYS A 154 -13.87 17.32 16.86
C LYS A 154 -13.16 18.52 16.26
N ARG A 155 -11.85 18.61 16.52
CA ARG A 155 -11.04 19.76 16.06
C ARG A 155 -11.06 19.86 14.54
N ARG A 156 -10.86 21.07 14.02
CA ARG A 156 -10.81 21.32 12.56
C ARG A 156 -9.78 20.42 11.86
N LYS A 157 -8.65 20.13 12.49
CA LYS A 157 -7.60 19.24 11.96
C LYS A 157 -8.11 17.81 11.78
N THR A 158 -8.79 17.28 12.79
CA THR A 158 -9.44 15.97 12.77
C THR A 158 -10.54 15.88 11.72
N LEU A 159 -11.34 16.94 11.58
CA LEU A 159 -12.34 17.01 10.50
C LEU A 159 -11.70 17.04 9.11
N LEU A 160 -10.56 17.72 8.94
CA LEU A 160 -9.80 17.70 7.68
C LEU A 160 -9.31 16.28 7.36
N TYR A 161 -8.78 15.56 8.36
CA TYR A 161 -8.41 14.16 8.20
C TYR A 161 -9.57 13.29 7.72
N PHE A 162 -10.76 13.41 8.34
CA PHE A 162 -11.95 12.68 7.87
C PHE A 162 -12.32 13.01 6.42
N LEU A 163 -12.16 14.28 6.02
CA LEU A 163 -12.38 14.70 4.65
C LEU A 163 -11.33 14.13 3.69
N GLU A 164 -10.06 14.09 4.09
CA GLU A 164 -8.97 13.47 3.32
C GLU A 164 -9.23 11.99 3.09
N VAL A 165 -9.64 11.25 4.14
CA VAL A 165 -10.07 9.84 4.02
C VAL A 165 -11.22 9.69 3.03
N ALA A 166 -12.27 10.52 3.15
CA ALA A 166 -13.43 10.46 2.24
C ALA A 166 -13.05 10.76 0.78
N MET A 167 -12.17 11.74 0.55
CA MET A 167 -11.65 12.08 -0.77
C MET A 167 -10.79 10.95 -1.34
N TYR A 168 -9.94 10.35 -0.50
CA TYR A 168 -9.06 9.25 -0.87
C TYR A 168 -9.85 8.05 -1.40
N GLN A 169 -10.92 7.65 -0.70
CA GLN A 169 -11.82 6.57 -1.13
C GLN A 169 -12.46 6.83 -2.51
N VAL A 170 -12.79 8.09 -2.83
CA VAL A 170 -13.31 8.44 -4.17
C VAL A 170 -12.21 8.37 -5.23
N LEU A 171 -10.99 8.78 -4.90
CA LEU A 171 -9.86 8.77 -5.82
C LEU A 171 -9.37 7.35 -6.14
N GLN A 172 -9.48 6.41 -5.21
CA GLN A 172 -9.23 4.99 -5.46
C GLN A 172 -10.21 4.40 -6.49
N LYS A 173 -11.46 4.89 -6.51
CA LYS A 173 -12.52 4.41 -7.42
C LYS A 173 -12.47 5.11 -8.77
N ARG A 174 -11.40 4.87 -9.54
CA ARG A 174 -11.30 5.30 -10.94
C ARG A 174 -12.28 4.53 -11.82
N GLU A 175 -13.01 5.28 -12.64
CA GLU A 175 -13.86 4.71 -13.68
C GLU A 175 -13.05 4.54 -14.96
N LYS A 176 -13.18 3.35 -15.57
CA LYS A 176 -12.61 3.05 -16.87
C LYS A 176 -13.15 4.00 -17.94
N LEU A 177 -12.27 4.48 -18.81
CA LEU A 177 -12.64 5.23 -20.01
C LEU A 177 -13.26 4.26 -21.03
N PRO A 178 -14.52 4.46 -21.45
CA PRO A 178 -15.24 3.50 -22.29
C PRO A 178 -14.71 3.46 -23.73
N MET A 179 -14.03 4.51 -24.20
CA MET A 179 -13.54 4.61 -25.57
C MET A 179 -12.31 3.74 -25.89
N TYR A 180 -11.56 3.28 -24.90
CA TYR A 180 -10.31 2.52 -25.12
C TYR A 180 -10.49 1.08 -24.63
N ASN A 181 -10.28 0.09 -25.50
CA ASN A 181 -10.52 -1.32 -25.16
C ASN A 181 -9.59 -2.31 -25.89
N THR A 182 -8.97 -1.90 -27.00
CA THR A 182 -8.28 -2.81 -27.91
C THR A 182 -6.76 -2.63 -27.88
N VAL A 183 -6.02 -3.60 -28.42
CA VAL A 183 -4.57 -3.45 -28.59
C VAL A 183 -4.25 -2.32 -29.58
N ASP A 184 -5.09 -2.11 -30.59
CA ASP A 184 -4.92 -1.00 -31.53
C ASP A 184 -5.12 0.36 -30.84
N ASP A 185 -6.06 0.46 -29.88
CA ASP A 185 -6.20 1.65 -29.03
C ASP A 185 -4.93 1.91 -28.23
N ALA A 186 -4.31 0.85 -27.66
CA ALA A 186 -3.05 0.97 -26.93
C ALA A 186 -1.92 1.50 -27.83
N VAL A 187 -1.81 0.96 -29.05
CA VAL A 187 -0.82 1.40 -30.04
C VAL A 187 -1.07 2.86 -30.44
N GLU A 188 -2.31 3.24 -30.70
CA GLU A 188 -2.67 4.63 -31.01
C GLU A 188 -2.36 5.59 -29.85
N LEU A 189 -2.68 5.20 -28.62
CA LEU A 189 -2.37 5.97 -27.41
C LEU A 189 -0.86 6.20 -27.30
N ILE A 190 -0.05 5.14 -27.35
CA ILE A 190 1.42 5.24 -27.29
C ILE A 190 1.96 6.13 -28.42
N LYS A 191 1.38 6.03 -29.61
CA LYS A 191 1.77 6.83 -30.78
C LYS A 191 1.42 8.32 -30.62
N LYS A 192 0.24 8.66 -30.08
CA LYS A 192 -0.27 10.04 -29.93
C LYS A 192 0.31 10.75 -28.69
N SER A 193 0.53 10.03 -27.59
CA SER A 193 1.02 10.57 -26.32
C SER A 193 2.44 11.12 -26.41
N ARG A 194 2.71 12.15 -25.60
CA ARG A 194 4.01 12.86 -25.53
C ARG A 194 4.61 12.83 -24.13
N ASN A 195 3.81 12.56 -23.11
CA ASN A 195 4.20 12.57 -21.71
C ASN A 195 3.74 11.27 -21.04
N ILE A 196 4.36 10.17 -21.45
CA ILE A 196 4.04 8.82 -20.97
C ILE A 196 4.71 8.61 -19.61
N MET A 197 3.91 8.31 -18.59
CA MET A 197 4.38 7.84 -17.28
C MET A 197 4.38 6.31 -17.27
N ILE A 198 5.47 5.69 -16.85
CA ILE A 198 5.59 4.23 -16.79
C ILE A 198 5.86 3.79 -15.35
N LEU A 199 5.01 2.93 -14.80
CA LEU A 199 5.21 2.27 -13.50
C LEU A 199 5.74 0.86 -13.72
N THR A 200 6.87 0.53 -13.12
CA THR A 200 7.51 -0.78 -13.26
C THR A 200 7.74 -1.45 -11.91
N GLY A 201 7.65 -2.77 -11.89
CA GLY A 201 8.05 -3.60 -10.75
C GLY A 201 8.77 -4.86 -11.19
N ALA A 202 8.92 -5.82 -10.26
CA ALA A 202 9.82 -6.95 -10.42
C ALA A 202 9.56 -7.81 -11.68
N GLY A 203 8.32 -7.80 -12.19
CA GLY A 203 7.93 -8.55 -13.39
C GLY A 203 8.73 -8.20 -14.65
N ILE A 204 9.29 -6.99 -14.76
CA ILE A 204 10.15 -6.62 -15.92
C ILE A 204 11.56 -7.22 -15.83
N SER A 205 11.98 -7.70 -14.66
CA SER A 205 13.32 -8.23 -14.39
C SER A 205 13.37 -9.76 -14.27
N VAL A 206 12.21 -10.45 -14.30
CA VAL A 206 12.13 -11.92 -14.22
C VAL A 206 12.93 -12.60 -15.33
N SER A 207 12.83 -12.10 -16.57
CA SER A 207 13.59 -12.65 -17.71
C SER A 207 15.08 -12.31 -17.68
N CYS A 208 15.50 -11.37 -16.82
CA CYS A 208 16.92 -11.08 -16.58
C CYS A 208 17.57 -12.14 -15.67
N GLY A 209 16.79 -13.00 -15.02
CA GLY A 209 17.24 -13.99 -14.03
C GLY A 209 17.08 -13.53 -12.59
N ILE A 210 16.44 -12.39 -12.34
CA ILE A 210 16.10 -11.90 -11.00
C ILE A 210 14.69 -12.40 -10.67
N PRO A 211 14.51 -13.35 -9.72
CA PRO A 211 13.17 -13.79 -9.34
C PRO A 211 12.39 -12.61 -8.77
N ASP A 212 11.08 -12.57 -9.01
CA ASP A 212 10.23 -11.63 -8.30
C ASP A 212 10.07 -12.07 -6.84
N PHE A 213 9.57 -11.18 -6.00
CA PHE A 213 9.46 -11.47 -4.57
C PHE A 213 8.31 -12.45 -4.26
N ARG A 214 7.19 -12.32 -4.97
CA ARG A 214 5.87 -12.80 -4.51
C ARG A 214 5.28 -13.96 -5.32
N SER A 215 5.80 -14.29 -6.50
CA SER A 215 5.29 -15.44 -7.26
C SER A 215 5.56 -16.75 -6.53
N ARG A 216 4.89 -17.81 -6.98
CA ARG A 216 5.06 -19.19 -6.48
C ARG A 216 6.52 -19.66 -6.42
N ASN A 217 7.37 -19.18 -7.34
CA ASN A 217 8.79 -19.50 -7.40
C ASN A 217 9.68 -18.30 -7.00
N GLY A 218 9.09 -17.27 -6.39
CA GLY A 218 9.72 -16.03 -6.01
C GLY A 218 10.62 -16.16 -4.78
N LEU A 219 11.28 -15.07 -4.42
CA LEU A 219 12.27 -15.03 -3.33
C LEU A 219 11.68 -15.50 -1.98
N TYR A 220 10.44 -15.11 -1.67
CA TYR A 220 9.79 -15.45 -0.41
C TYR A 220 9.53 -16.95 -0.26
N ALA A 221 9.05 -17.61 -1.32
CA ALA A 221 8.84 -19.05 -1.33
C ALA A 221 10.15 -19.82 -1.13
N GLN A 222 11.23 -19.37 -1.78
CA GLN A 222 12.55 -20.00 -1.67
C GLN A 222 13.15 -19.87 -0.26
N LEU A 223 12.92 -18.75 0.43
CA LEU A 223 13.39 -18.53 1.81
C LEU A 223 12.63 -19.43 2.79
N GLN A 224 11.31 -19.54 2.64
CA GLN A 224 10.48 -20.37 3.49
C GLN A 224 10.81 -21.87 3.33
N GLU A 225 11.07 -22.33 2.10
CA GLU A 225 11.49 -23.71 1.83
C GLU A 225 12.85 -24.07 2.45
N ARG A 226 13.78 -23.11 2.54
CA ARG A 226 15.11 -23.34 3.12
C ARG A 226 15.08 -23.47 4.64
N GLY A 227 14.08 -22.90 5.31
CA GLY A 227 13.93 -22.97 6.78
C GLY A 227 15.12 -22.41 7.56
N GLU A 228 15.96 -21.56 6.93
CA GLU A 228 17.19 -21.01 7.53
C GLU A 228 16.88 -19.86 8.51
N TYR A 229 15.70 -19.25 8.42
CA TYR A 229 15.28 -18.12 9.25
C TYR A 229 13.84 -18.29 9.72
N ASP A 230 13.60 -18.01 11.01
CA ASP A 230 12.27 -17.93 11.61
C ASP A 230 11.71 -16.53 11.28
N LEU A 231 11.08 -16.42 10.11
CA LEU A 231 10.42 -15.21 9.63
C LEU A 231 8.92 -15.49 9.57
N ASP A 232 8.13 -14.75 10.35
CA ASP A 232 6.67 -14.85 10.32
C ASP A 232 6.10 -14.29 9.00
N ASP A 233 6.73 -13.22 8.48
CA ASP A 233 6.47 -12.65 7.16
C ASP A 233 7.79 -12.41 6.43
N PRO A 234 7.98 -12.95 5.21
CA PRO A 234 9.14 -12.67 4.37
C PRO A 234 9.43 -11.17 4.15
N GLN A 235 8.44 -10.27 4.27
CA GLN A 235 8.66 -8.83 4.19
C GLN A 235 9.56 -8.28 5.31
N GLN A 236 9.64 -8.96 6.46
CA GLN A 236 10.51 -8.58 7.59
C GLN A 236 11.99 -8.46 7.20
N MET A 237 12.43 -9.15 6.14
CA MET A 237 13.81 -9.03 5.63
C MET A 237 14.17 -7.61 5.14
N PHE A 238 13.16 -6.81 4.81
CA PHE A 238 13.28 -5.41 4.42
C PHE A 238 12.74 -4.46 5.50
N ASP A 239 12.53 -4.93 6.73
CA ASP A 239 12.14 -4.08 7.86
C ASP A 239 13.38 -3.46 8.54
N ILE A 240 13.35 -2.16 8.81
CA ILE A 240 14.50 -1.45 9.38
C ILE A 240 14.82 -1.84 10.82
N HIS A 241 13.81 -2.20 11.62
CA HIS A 241 13.98 -2.67 12.99
C HIS A 241 14.56 -4.08 12.99
N TYR A 242 14.01 -4.97 12.17
CA TYR A 242 14.53 -6.32 12.01
C TYR A 242 15.96 -6.32 11.47
N PHE A 243 16.28 -5.44 10.51
CA PHE A 243 17.65 -5.28 9.99
C PHE A 243 18.66 -4.83 11.04
N ARG A 244 18.24 -3.98 12.00
CA ARG A 244 19.12 -3.55 13.09
C ARG A 244 19.44 -4.70 14.02
N GLU A 245 18.50 -5.61 14.27
CA GLU A 245 18.68 -6.77 15.13
C GLU A 245 19.45 -7.90 14.45
N LYS A 246 19.07 -8.24 13.21
CA LYS A 246 19.58 -9.40 12.45
C LYS A 246 19.98 -9.02 11.01
N PRO A 247 21.02 -8.18 10.83
CA PRO A 247 21.49 -7.74 9.50
C PRO A 247 21.96 -8.90 8.61
N ALA A 248 22.38 -10.02 9.21
CA ALA A 248 22.83 -11.21 8.48
C ALA A 248 21.76 -11.80 7.56
N VAL A 249 20.47 -11.66 7.90
CA VAL A 249 19.35 -12.13 7.08
C VAL A 249 19.31 -11.38 5.76
N PHE A 250 19.45 -10.06 5.77
CA PHE A 250 19.52 -9.25 4.55
C PHE A 250 20.72 -9.64 3.67
N TYR A 251 21.89 -9.76 4.29
CA TYR A 251 23.14 -10.01 3.57
C TYR A 251 23.31 -11.44 3.05
N SER A 252 22.52 -12.40 3.55
CA SER A 252 22.56 -13.78 3.02
C SER A 252 22.01 -13.86 1.59
N PHE A 253 21.06 -13.01 1.21
CA PHE A 253 20.48 -12.97 -0.14
C PHE A 253 20.87 -11.73 -0.96
N ALA A 254 21.47 -10.69 -0.36
CA ALA A 254 21.82 -9.45 -1.06
C ALA A 254 22.67 -9.67 -2.33
N SER A 255 23.50 -10.73 -2.38
CA SER A 255 24.29 -11.09 -3.56
C SER A 255 23.45 -11.54 -4.76
N GLN A 256 22.25 -12.10 -4.52
CA GLN A 256 21.36 -12.57 -5.59
C GLN A 256 20.66 -11.43 -6.34
N ILE A 257 20.50 -10.29 -5.67
CA ILE A 257 19.81 -9.10 -6.19
C ILE A 257 20.79 -7.98 -6.58
N TYR A 258 22.10 -8.23 -6.48
CA TYR A 258 23.11 -7.21 -6.75
C TYR A 258 23.26 -6.93 -8.27
N PRO A 259 23.33 -5.67 -8.72
CA PRO A 259 23.18 -5.29 -10.15
C PRO A 259 24.22 -5.84 -11.15
N SER A 260 25.43 -6.18 -10.72
CA SER A 260 26.59 -6.37 -11.62
C SER A 260 26.47 -7.55 -12.61
N ASN A 261 25.51 -8.46 -12.41
CA ASN A 261 25.43 -9.73 -13.15
C ASN A 261 24.33 -9.79 -14.23
N PHE A 262 23.46 -8.79 -14.35
CA PHE A 262 22.19 -8.96 -15.08
C PHE A 262 22.05 -8.11 -16.34
N ILE A 263 21.53 -8.69 -17.42
CA ILE A 263 21.31 -8.00 -18.69
C ILE A 263 19.88 -7.42 -18.73
N PRO A 264 19.68 -6.15 -19.12
CA PRO A 264 18.34 -5.57 -19.21
C PRO A 264 17.42 -6.29 -20.20
N SER A 265 16.20 -6.56 -19.76
CA SER A 265 15.15 -7.21 -20.55
C SER A 265 14.63 -6.35 -21.72
N PRO A 266 13.91 -6.94 -22.68
CA PRO A 266 13.12 -6.22 -23.68
C PRO A 266 12.24 -5.10 -23.10
N CYS A 267 11.63 -5.31 -21.92
CA CYS A 267 10.87 -4.24 -21.24
C CYS A 267 11.73 -3.01 -20.93
N HIS A 268 12.93 -3.18 -20.37
CA HIS A 268 13.86 -2.07 -20.10
C HIS A 268 14.23 -1.33 -21.39
N ARG A 269 14.51 -2.08 -22.46
CA ARG A 269 14.84 -1.51 -23.77
C ARG A 269 13.65 -0.82 -24.43
N PHE A 270 12.43 -1.28 -24.16
CA PHE A 270 11.20 -0.61 -24.61
C PHE A 270 10.99 0.73 -23.90
N ILE A 271 11.26 0.80 -22.58
CA ILE A 271 11.24 2.07 -21.83
C ILE A 271 12.28 3.03 -22.42
N LYS A 272 13.49 2.54 -22.71
CA LYS A 272 14.53 3.31 -23.38
C LYS A 272 14.08 3.81 -24.76
N LEU A 273 13.43 2.96 -25.55
CA LEU A 273 12.89 3.32 -26.86
C LEU A 273 11.83 4.42 -26.80
N ILE A 274 10.95 4.39 -25.79
CA ILE A 274 9.97 5.45 -25.54
C ILE A 274 10.68 6.77 -25.18
N GLU A 275 11.75 6.69 -24.38
CA GLU A 275 12.58 7.85 -24.04
C GLU A 275 13.30 8.43 -25.27
N ASP A 276 13.92 7.59 -26.09
CA ASP A 276 14.65 8.00 -27.31
C ASP A 276 13.72 8.66 -28.35
N LYS A 277 12.44 8.29 -28.32
CA LYS A 277 11.40 8.94 -29.14
C LYS A 277 10.85 10.23 -28.53
N GLY A 278 11.40 10.68 -27.39
CA GLY A 278 11.02 11.89 -26.70
C GLY A 278 9.63 11.83 -26.05
N LYS A 279 9.11 10.63 -25.78
CA LYS A 279 7.75 10.41 -25.26
C LYS A 279 7.69 10.10 -23.76
N LEU A 280 8.80 9.65 -23.18
CA LEU A 280 8.87 9.33 -21.75
C LEU A 280 8.82 10.61 -20.92
N LEU A 281 7.80 10.74 -20.07
CA LEU A 281 7.76 11.74 -19.00
C LEU A 281 8.66 11.29 -17.85
N ARG A 282 8.40 10.10 -17.31
CA ARG A 282 9.14 9.48 -16.23
C ARG A 282 8.84 7.99 -16.17
N ASN A 283 9.84 7.19 -15.80
CA ASN A 283 9.63 5.83 -15.33
C ASN A 283 9.81 5.78 -13.81
N TYR A 284 8.74 5.46 -13.08
CA TYR A 284 8.79 5.19 -11.65
C TYR A 284 8.95 3.69 -11.47
N THR A 285 10.09 3.27 -10.92
CA THR A 285 10.39 1.86 -10.70
C THR A 285 10.36 1.52 -9.21
N GLN A 286 9.75 0.38 -8.89
CA GLN A 286 9.86 -0.28 -7.58
C GLN A 286 11.13 -1.13 -7.49
N ASN A 287 11.81 -1.35 -8.62
CA ASN A 287 13.00 -2.20 -8.65
C ASN A 287 14.21 -1.48 -8.07
N ILE A 288 15.01 -2.25 -7.35
CA ILE A 288 16.29 -1.82 -6.75
C ILE A 288 17.50 -2.31 -7.56
N ASP A 289 17.25 -3.07 -8.64
CA ASP A 289 18.27 -3.76 -9.46
C ASP A 289 19.06 -2.82 -10.40
N THR A 290 18.61 -1.57 -10.59
CA THR A 290 19.24 -0.53 -11.42
C THR A 290 19.34 -0.85 -12.92
N LEU A 291 18.58 -1.85 -13.42
CA LEU A 291 18.64 -2.28 -14.81
C LEU A 291 18.11 -1.23 -15.80
N GLU A 292 17.25 -0.31 -15.35
CA GLU A 292 16.76 0.81 -16.15
C GLU A 292 17.92 1.74 -16.54
N THR A 293 18.77 2.11 -15.57
CA THR A 293 19.96 2.93 -15.80
C THR A 293 20.95 2.19 -16.70
N ARG A 294 21.11 0.87 -16.51
CA ARG A 294 21.95 0.04 -17.39
C ARG A 294 21.41 -0.04 -18.83
N ALA A 295 20.09 -0.01 -19.01
CA ALA A 295 19.45 0.12 -20.32
C ALA A 295 19.60 1.52 -20.94
N GLY A 296 20.18 2.48 -20.20
CA GLY A 296 20.40 3.85 -20.64
C GLY A 296 19.20 4.76 -20.45
N VAL A 297 18.21 4.36 -19.65
CA VAL A 297 17.06 5.21 -19.31
C VAL A 297 17.53 6.30 -18.35
N GLN A 298 17.30 7.56 -18.71
CA GLN A 298 17.72 8.72 -17.92
C GLN A 298 16.61 9.24 -17.02
N LYS A 299 15.35 9.19 -17.47
CA LYS A 299 14.17 9.67 -16.73
C LYS A 299 13.58 8.61 -15.80
N VAL A 300 14.43 7.86 -15.11
CA VAL A 300 14.01 6.86 -14.11
C VAL A 300 14.04 7.47 -12.71
N LEU A 301 13.04 7.13 -11.90
CA LEU A 301 12.97 7.42 -10.47
C LEU A 301 12.81 6.10 -9.72
N GLN A 302 13.78 5.78 -8.87
CA GLN A 302 13.81 4.57 -8.06
C GLN A 302 13.06 4.82 -6.74
N CYS A 303 11.80 4.39 -6.68
CA CYS A 303 10.89 4.73 -5.60
C CYS A 303 11.26 4.05 -4.28
N HIS A 304 11.93 2.91 -4.36
CA HIS A 304 12.38 2.12 -3.21
C HIS A 304 13.90 2.18 -3.03
N GLY A 305 14.56 3.22 -3.58
CA GLY A 305 16.01 3.37 -3.51
C GLY A 305 16.76 2.39 -4.42
N SER A 306 18.07 2.23 -4.20
CA SER A 306 18.90 1.33 -5.01
C SER A 306 20.23 0.98 -4.36
N PHE A 307 20.96 0.05 -4.99
CA PHE A 307 22.34 -0.27 -4.63
C PHE A 307 23.39 0.75 -5.12
N ALA A 308 22.98 1.93 -5.63
CA ALA A 308 23.91 2.94 -6.14
C ALA A 308 24.87 3.47 -5.06
N THR A 309 24.36 3.63 -3.84
CA THR A 309 25.10 4.10 -2.66
C THR A 309 24.72 3.26 -1.44
N ALA A 310 25.54 3.37 -0.40
CA ALA A 310 25.29 2.73 0.89
C ALA A 310 25.66 3.68 2.02
N SER A 311 24.82 3.73 3.05
CA SER A 311 24.98 4.61 4.19
C SER A 311 25.16 3.83 5.49
N CYS A 312 26.06 4.29 6.36
CA CYS A 312 26.20 3.72 7.70
C CYS A 312 24.92 3.99 8.51
N ILE A 313 24.33 2.95 9.12
CA ILE A 313 23.11 3.11 9.92
C ILE A 313 23.31 3.99 11.16
N ASN A 314 24.57 4.06 11.66
CA ASN A 314 24.95 4.83 12.85
C ASN A 314 25.40 6.26 12.50
N CYS A 315 26.55 6.42 11.85
CA CYS A 315 27.12 7.76 11.57
C CYS A 315 26.63 8.42 10.28
N LYS A 316 25.77 7.75 9.49
CA LYS A 316 25.18 8.26 8.24
C LYS A 316 26.18 8.62 7.13
N VAL A 317 27.44 8.21 7.24
CA VAL A 317 28.40 8.37 6.13
C VAL A 317 27.93 7.54 4.94
N THR A 318 27.84 8.20 3.78
CA THR A 318 27.47 7.55 2.52
C THR A 318 28.72 7.22 1.71
N VAL A 319 28.75 6.02 1.15
CA VAL A 319 29.79 5.53 0.22
C VAL A 319 29.15 5.07 -1.09
N PRO A 320 29.90 5.03 -2.20
CA PRO A 320 29.43 4.38 -3.42
C PRO A 320 29.14 2.89 -3.20
N GLY A 321 28.09 2.35 -3.83
CA GLY A 321 27.64 0.98 -3.61
C GLY A 321 28.65 -0.10 -3.99
N ASN A 322 29.56 0.19 -4.93
CA ASN A 322 30.67 -0.71 -5.27
C ASN A 322 31.67 -0.89 -4.11
N ALA A 323 31.69 0.01 -3.12
CA ALA A 323 32.57 -0.09 -1.97
C ALA A 323 32.17 -1.22 -1.01
N ILE A 324 30.91 -1.69 -1.08
CA ILE A 324 30.38 -2.80 -0.28
C ILE A 324 30.14 -4.07 -1.11
N GLU A 325 30.43 -4.05 -2.42
CA GLU A 325 30.19 -5.16 -3.34
C GLU A 325 30.93 -6.43 -2.90
N ALA A 326 32.22 -6.31 -2.58
CA ALA A 326 33.04 -7.45 -2.19
C ALA A 326 32.53 -8.13 -0.91
N ASP A 327 32.02 -7.35 0.05
CA ASP A 327 31.46 -7.91 1.28
C ASP A 327 30.14 -8.64 0.99
N ILE A 328 29.24 -8.02 0.21
CA ILE A 328 27.97 -8.63 -0.22
C ILE A 328 28.22 -9.95 -0.97
N MET A 329 29.14 -9.96 -1.93
CA MET A 329 29.44 -11.15 -2.76
C MET A 329 30.05 -12.30 -1.96
N ASN A 330 30.74 -11.99 -0.86
CA ASN A 330 31.31 -12.98 0.05
C ASN A 330 30.36 -13.33 1.22
N HIS A 331 29.10 -12.88 1.19
CA HIS A 331 28.12 -13.04 2.26
C HIS A 331 28.59 -12.49 3.62
N ASN A 332 29.43 -11.45 3.60
CA ASN A 332 29.90 -10.73 4.78
C ASN A 332 29.05 -9.49 5.01
N ILE A 333 28.89 -9.10 6.28
CA ILE A 333 28.21 -7.86 6.66
C ILE A 333 29.21 -6.69 6.47
N PRO A 334 28.93 -5.72 5.57
CA PRO A 334 29.83 -4.59 5.34
C PRO A 334 29.82 -3.65 6.55
N LEU A 335 31.01 -3.37 7.08
CA LEU A 335 31.21 -2.54 8.27
C LEU A 335 31.66 -1.12 7.91
N CYS A 336 31.19 -0.16 8.70
CA CYS A 336 31.58 1.24 8.55
C CYS A 336 33.01 1.45 9.05
N LYS A 337 33.89 1.85 8.14
CA LYS A 337 35.30 2.14 8.44
C LYS A 337 35.48 3.27 9.46
N LEU A 338 34.56 4.23 9.53
CA LEU A 338 34.62 5.35 10.48
C LEU A 338 34.18 4.93 11.89
N CYS A 339 33.09 4.17 12.00
CA CYS A 339 32.62 3.67 13.29
C CYS A 339 33.57 2.61 13.84
N ALA A 340 34.11 1.74 13.00
CA ALA A 340 35.13 0.76 13.39
C ALA A 340 36.45 1.39 13.86
N ALA A 341 36.74 2.61 13.43
CA ALA A 341 37.92 3.37 13.86
C ALA A 341 37.67 4.23 15.12
N ALA A 342 36.42 4.32 15.60
CA ALA A 342 36.11 5.11 16.79
C ALA A 342 36.58 4.36 18.06
N PRO A 343 37.34 5.02 18.97
CA PRO A 343 37.76 4.39 20.21
C PRO A 343 36.53 4.08 21.07
N VAL A 344 36.38 2.81 21.46
CA VAL A 344 35.39 2.37 22.45
C VAL A 344 35.68 3.15 23.75
N PRO A 345 34.72 3.91 24.32
CA PRO A 345 34.93 4.51 25.62
C PRO A 345 35.14 3.39 26.66
N ALA A 346 36.31 3.40 27.29
CA ALA A 346 36.67 2.45 28.32
C ALA A 346 35.85 2.69 29.59
N SER A 347 34.81 1.88 29.81
CA SER A 347 34.15 1.67 31.10
C SER A 347 33.47 0.30 31.04
N ALA A 348 33.70 -0.69 31.91
CA ALA A 348 34.10 -0.70 33.32
C ALA A 348 34.90 -2.00 33.65
N PRO A 349 35.43 -2.18 34.88
CA PRO A 349 36.48 -3.16 35.14
C PRO A 349 35.96 -4.60 35.22
N ALA A 350 36.79 -5.53 34.75
CA ALA A 350 36.58 -6.98 34.81
C ALA A 350 36.24 -7.46 36.23
N VAL A 351 35.01 -7.96 36.42
CA VAL A 351 34.63 -8.71 37.62
C VAL A 351 35.16 -10.14 37.47
N LYS A 352 36.03 -10.55 38.39
CA LYS A 352 36.64 -11.89 38.43
C LYS A 352 35.57 -12.99 38.58
N PRO A 353 35.75 -14.18 37.97
CA PRO A 353 34.77 -15.27 38.10
C PRO A 353 34.79 -15.84 39.53
N LYS A 354 33.66 -15.73 40.25
CA LYS A 354 33.46 -16.48 41.51
C LYS A 354 33.08 -17.92 41.20
N LYS A 355 33.79 -18.86 41.82
CA LYS A 355 33.60 -20.32 41.70
C LYS A 355 32.18 -20.74 42.10
N LYS A 356 31.54 -21.54 41.23
CA LYS A 356 30.23 -22.18 41.45
C LYS A 356 30.29 -23.15 42.65
N GLY A 357 29.55 -22.84 43.72
CA GLY A 357 29.21 -23.78 44.79
C GLY A 357 27.80 -24.32 44.56
N ARG A 358 27.65 -25.65 44.44
CA ARG A 358 26.35 -26.34 44.34
C ARG A 358 25.51 -26.11 45.59
N LYS A 359 24.25 -25.67 45.46
CA LYS A 359 23.16 -26.03 46.40
C LYS A 359 21.75 -25.84 45.78
N LYS A 360 21.04 -26.97 45.78
CA LYS A 360 19.60 -27.32 45.79
C LYS A 360 18.51 -26.29 45.43
N LEU A 361 17.56 -26.84 44.65
CA LEU A 361 16.27 -26.35 44.15
C LEU A 361 15.22 -25.93 45.21
N GLN A 362 14.31 -25.06 44.73
CA GLN A 362 12.91 -24.74 45.09
C GLN A 362 12.64 -23.58 46.08
N PRO A 363 11.45 -22.92 46.03
CA PRO A 363 10.73 -22.38 44.85
C PRO A 363 10.09 -20.97 45.09
N TRP A 364 9.85 -20.23 43.99
CA TRP A 364 9.07 -18.97 43.81
C TRP A 364 9.10 -17.88 44.91
N GLU A 365 9.70 -16.73 44.61
CA GLU A 365 9.23 -15.40 45.04
C GLU A 365 10.04 -14.29 44.35
N SER A 366 9.30 -13.36 43.74
CA SER A 366 9.60 -11.94 43.44
C SER A 366 11.01 -11.50 42.98
N ASP A 367 11.05 -10.89 41.79
CA ASP A 367 11.70 -9.59 41.50
C ASP A 367 12.50 -9.57 40.19
N GLY A 368 12.20 -8.54 39.38
CA GLY A 368 13.11 -7.94 38.40
C GLY A 368 13.30 -8.75 37.13
N GLU A 369 12.57 -8.39 36.07
CA GLU A 369 12.87 -8.83 34.71
C GLU A 369 14.33 -8.47 34.39
N GLU A 370 15.17 -9.49 34.33
CA GLU A 370 16.52 -9.44 33.76
C GLU A 370 16.37 -9.04 32.29
N GLU A 371 16.80 -7.81 31.95
CA GLU A 371 16.94 -7.39 30.56
C GLU A 371 17.75 -8.46 29.79
N PRO A 372 17.26 -8.98 28.66
CA PRO A 372 18.03 -9.91 27.85
C PRO A 372 19.27 -9.19 27.30
N ASP A 373 20.42 -9.86 27.41
CA ASP A 373 21.72 -9.44 26.92
C ASP A 373 21.61 -8.70 25.57
N VAL A 374 21.93 -7.39 25.58
CA VAL A 374 22.03 -6.56 24.38
C VAL A 374 22.98 -7.25 23.39
N PRO A 375 22.53 -7.63 22.18
CA PRO A 375 23.44 -8.19 21.19
C PRO A 375 24.54 -7.15 20.88
N GLU A 376 25.81 -7.55 21.02
CA GLU A 376 26.98 -6.77 20.59
C GLU A 376 26.93 -6.57 19.07
N LEU A 377 26.12 -5.61 18.60
CA LEU A 377 26.13 -5.20 17.21
C LEU A 377 27.44 -4.46 16.91
N PRO A 378 28.13 -4.78 15.79
CA PRO A 378 29.43 -4.21 15.48
C PRO A 378 29.34 -2.68 15.27
N PRO A 379 30.47 -1.96 15.41
CA PRO A 379 30.50 -0.51 15.34
C PRO A 379 30.14 -0.04 13.92
N GLY A 380 28.86 0.23 13.69
CA GLY A 380 28.30 0.79 12.45
C GLY A 380 28.27 -0.20 11.27
N ILE A 381 27.08 -0.59 10.85
CA ILE A 381 26.86 -1.41 9.65
C ILE A 381 26.58 -0.49 8.45
N MET A 382 27.19 -0.77 7.31
CA MET A 382 26.82 -0.11 6.05
C MET A 382 25.53 -0.78 5.55
N LYS A 383 24.55 0.01 5.12
CA LYS A 383 23.29 -0.47 4.52
C LYS A 383 23.17 0.15 3.13
N PRO A 384 22.83 -0.61 2.07
CA PRO A 384 22.48 -0.01 0.78
C PRO A 384 21.35 1.00 0.93
N ASP A 385 21.35 2.06 0.13
CA ASP A 385 20.32 3.11 0.18
C ASP A 385 19.03 2.66 -0.55
N ILE A 386 18.55 1.47 -0.17
CA ILE A 386 17.23 0.90 -0.47
C ILE A 386 16.29 1.30 0.66
N THR A 387 15.08 1.72 0.33
CA THR A 387 14.07 2.06 1.35
C THR A 387 13.54 0.79 2.00
N PHE A 388 13.76 0.66 3.31
CA PHE A 388 13.19 -0.43 4.11
C PHE A 388 11.81 -0.04 4.64
N PHE A 389 10.97 -1.03 4.98
CA PHE A 389 9.74 -0.79 5.73
C PHE A 389 10.07 -0.09 7.05
N GLY A 390 9.28 0.94 7.38
CA GLY A 390 9.52 1.84 8.52
C GLY A 390 10.51 2.98 8.23
N GLU A 391 11.14 3.04 7.06
CA GLU A 391 11.94 4.21 6.65
C GLU A 391 11.09 5.24 5.88
N LYS A 392 11.37 6.52 6.12
CA LYS A 392 10.77 7.60 5.33
C LYS A 392 11.28 7.54 3.90
N LEU A 393 10.35 7.67 2.96
CA LEU A 393 10.66 7.85 1.55
C LEU A 393 11.35 9.21 1.33
N THR A 394 12.11 9.31 0.25
CA THR A 394 12.78 10.56 -0.12
C THR A 394 11.78 11.56 -0.71
N ASP A 395 11.90 12.84 -0.37
CA ASP A 395 11.11 13.96 -0.94
C ASP A 395 11.16 14.04 -2.47
N ALA A 396 12.16 13.41 -3.10
CA ALA A 396 12.29 13.34 -4.56
C ALA A 396 11.07 12.70 -5.24
N PHE A 397 10.45 11.71 -4.60
CA PHE A 397 9.27 11.02 -5.13
C PHE A 397 8.07 11.98 -5.20
N GLU A 398 7.70 12.59 -4.08
CA GLU A 398 6.57 13.50 -3.96
C GLU A 398 6.73 14.73 -4.87
N LYS A 399 7.94 15.29 -4.90
CA LYS A 399 8.26 16.42 -5.78
C LYS A 399 8.08 16.05 -7.24
N ALA A 400 8.65 14.92 -7.68
CA ALA A 400 8.51 14.47 -9.06
C ALA A 400 7.04 14.20 -9.42
N LEU A 401 6.28 13.55 -8.53
CA LEU A 401 4.86 13.26 -8.73
C LEU A 401 4.03 14.56 -8.87
N THR A 402 4.32 15.56 -8.06
CA THR A 402 3.68 16.88 -8.13
C THR A 402 3.98 17.57 -9.46
N GLU A 403 5.23 17.51 -9.93
CA GLU A 403 5.66 18.09 -11.22
C GLU A 403 5.06 17.35 -12.43
N ASP A 404 4.94 16.02 -12.34
CA ASP A 404 4.56 15.15 -13.45
C ASP A 404 3.02 15.00 -13.59
N ARG A 405 2.25 15.12 -12.50
CA ARG A 405 0.76 15.03 -12.49
C ARG A 405 0.05 15.88 -13.55
N PRO A 406 0.35 17.17 -13.76
CA PRO A 406 -0.38 17.96 -14.76
C PRO A 406 0.02 17.63 -16.21
N ARG A 407 1.20 17.02 -16.41
CA ARG A 407 1.84 16.81 -17.72
C ARG A 407 1.50 15.47 -18.32
N VAL A 408 1.31 14.45 -17.48
CA VAL A 408 1.03 13.08 -17.89
C VAL A 408 -0.22 12.99 -18.77
N ASP A 409 -0.07 12.31 -19.91
CA ASP A 409 -1.14 12.09 -20.90
C ASP A 409 -1.39 10.61 -21.19
N LEU A 410 -0.59 9.69 -20.65
CA LEU A 410 -0.79 8.25 -20.68
C LEU A 410 -0.03 7.58 -19.53
N LEU A 411 -0.67 6.62 -18.87
CA LEU A 411 -0.05 5.75 -17.87
C LEU A 411 0.12 4.33 -18.43
N LEU A 412 1.35 3.80 -18.35
CA LEU A 412 1.64 2.39 -18.56
C LEU A 412 2.05 1.74 -17.23
N VAL A 413 1.41 0.64 -16.86
CA VAL A 413 1.78 -0.18 -15.70
C VAL A 413 2.33 -1.49 -16.21
N ILE A 414 3.60 -1.82 -15.91
CA ILE A 414 4.29 -2.98 -16.49
C ILE A 414 4.91 -3.84 -15.38
N GLY A 415 4.50 -5.11 -15.31
CA GLY A 415 5.14 -6.11 -14.47
C GLY A 415 5.07 -5.82 -12.97
N THR A 416 3.98 -5.25 -12.48
CA THR A 416 3.78 -4.98 -11.05
C THR A 416 2.37 -5.31 -10.60
N SER A 417 2.26 -5.76 -9.35
CA SER A 417 0.97 -5.96 -8.67
C SER A 417 0.42 -4.69 -8.02
N LEU A 418 1.18 -3.58 -7.98
CA LEU A 418 0.80 -2.31 -7.33
C LEU A 418 0.23 -2.47 -5.91
N LYS A 419 0.79 -3.38 -5.13
CA LYS A 419 0.40 -3.64 -3.73
C LYS A 419 1.22 -2.89 -2.69
N VAL A 420 2.28 -2.17 -3.10
CA VAL A 420 3.26 -1.58 -2.17
C VAL A 420 3.37 -0.07 -2.41
N SER A 421 3.16 0.70 -1.34
CA SER A 421 3.38 2.14 -1.27
C SER A 421 4.86 2.49 -1.55
N PRO A 422 5.18 3.65 -2.12
CA PRO A 422 4.27 4.74 -2.53
C PRO A 422 3.79 4.60 -3.99
N VAL A 423 4.26 3.59 -4.72
CA VAL A 423 3.99 3.48 -6.16
C VAL A 423 2.51 3.14 -6.43
N SER A 424 1.86 2.39 -5.54
CA SER A 424 0.42 2.13 -5.61
C SER A 424 -0.42 3.40 -5.46
N GLU A 425 0.05 4.39 -4.70
CA GLU A 425 -0.66 5.64 -4.43
C GLU A 425 -0.62 6.59 -5.61
N ILE A 426 0.36 6.47 -6.53
CA ILE A 426 0.45 7.31 -7.74
C ILE A 426 -0.90 7.35 -8.47
N LEU A 427 -1.64 6.24 -8.51
CA LEU A 427 -2.93 6.14 -9.17
C LEU A 427 -3.99 7.10 -8.61
N THR A 428 -4.00 7.35 -7.30
CA THR A 428 -4.94 8.30 -6.66
C THR A 428 -4.54 9.75 -6.93
N HIS A 429 -3.24 9.99 -7.20
CA HIS A 429 -2.71 11.29 -7.60
C HIS A 429 -2.83 11.59 -9.10
N LEU A 430 -3.26 10.64 -9.94
CA LEU A 430 -3.44 10.91 -11.36
C LEU A 430 -4.85 11.42 -11.67
N ARG A 431 -4.96 12.20 -12.73
CA ARG A 431 -6.26 12.65 -13.25
C ARG A 431 -7.01 11.45 -13.80
N HIS A 432 -8.29 11.30 -13.46
CA HIS A 432 -9.06 10.14 -13.90
C HIS A 432 -9.26 10.11 -15.42
N SER A 433 -9.21 11.28 -16.08
CA SER A 433 -9.19 11.42 -17.55
C SER A 433 -7.94 10.87 -18.26
N VAL A 434 -6.85 10.59 -17.56
CA VAL A 434 -5.61 10.04 -18.16
C VAL A 434 -5.83 8.56 -18.48
N PRO A 435 -5.60 8.11 -19.74
CA PRO A 435 -5.73 6.70 -20.10
C PRO A 435 -4.71 5.81 -19.37
N GLN A 436 -5.12 4.60 -18.99
CA GLN A 436 -4.28 3.64 -18.26
C GLN A 436 -4.22 2.30 -18.99
N ILE A 437 -3.01 1.78 -19.21
CA ILE A 437 -2.76 0.47 -19.82
C ILE A 437 -1.99 -0.40 -18.84
N LEU A 438 -2.49 -1.62 -18.59
CA LEU A 438 -1.83 -2.63 -17.76
C LEU A 438 -1.19 -3.69 -18.65
N ILE A 439 0.09 -3.96 -18.44
CA ILE A 439 0.85 -5.06 -19.02
C ILE A 439 1.37 -5.91 -17.85
N ASN A 440 0.76 -7.07 -17.61
CA ASN A 440 1.17 -7.90 -16.48
C ASN A 440 0.86 -9.37 -16.73
N LYS A 441 1.50 -10.28 -15.97
CA LYS A 441 1.20 -11.70 -16.11
C LYS A 441 -0.17 -12.08 -15.56
N THR A 442 -0.55 -11.43 -14.47
CA THR A 442 -1.80 -11.64 -13.72
C THR A 442 -2.63 -10.34 -13.66
N PRO A 443 -3.97 -10.42 -13.48
CA PRO A 443 -4.79 -9.24 -13.30
C PRO A 443 -4.52 -8.55 -11.97
N VAL A 444 -4.67 -7.22 -11.95
CA VAL A 444 -4.58 -6.39 -10.73
C VAL A 444 -5.98 -5.90 -10.38
N ARG A 445 -6.58 -6.43 -9.30
CA ARG A 445 -8.03 -6.31 -9.03
C ARG A 445 -8.46 -4.99 -8.40
N HIS A 446 -7.56 -4.32 -7.68
CA HIS A 446 -7.84 -3.07 -6.98
C HIS A 446 -7.67 -1.82 -7.87
N ILE A 447 -7.43 -2.00 -9.17
CA ILE A 447 -7.30 -0.92 -10.15
C ILE A 447 -8.25 -1.19 -11.33
N ASN A 448 -8.57 -0.14 -12.10
CA ASN A 448 -9.49 -0.24 -13.24
C ASN A 448 -8.87 0.37 -14.51
N PRO A 449 -7.91 -0.34 -15.15
CA PRO A 449 -7.22 0.14 -16.35
C PRO A 449 -8.15 0.13 -17.57
N ASP A 450 -7.84 0.96 -18.55
CA ASP A 450 -8.64 1.05 -19.77
C ASP A 450 -8.37 -0.09 -20.74
N ILE A 451 -7.13 -0.59 -20.75
CA ILE A 451 -6.71 -1.73 -21.57
C ILE A 451 -5.84 -2.65 -20.71
N VAL A 452 -6.15 -3.94 -20.71
CA VAL A 452 -5.44 -4.96 -19.92
C VAL A 452 -4.82 -6.00 -20.85
N LEU A 453 -3.49 -6.05 -20.90
CA LEU A 453 -2.70 -6.98 -21.69
C LEU A 453 -2.05 -8.00 -20.75
N LEU A 454 -2.63 -9.19 -20.66
CA LEU A 454 -2.16 -10.25 -19.78
C LEU A 454 -1.18 -11.18 -20.50
N GLY A 455 -0.02 -11.45 -19.91
CA GLY A 455 0.99 -12.38 -20.43
C GLY A 455 2.41 -12.03 -20.04
N ASN A 456 3.38 -12.66 -20.70
CA ASN A 456 4.79 -12.30 -20.53
C ASN A 456 5.02 -10.85 -21.00
N ALA A 457 5.45 -9.98 -20.10
CA ALA A 457 5.66 -8.56 -20.39
C ALA A 457 6.61 -8.33 -21.57
N ASP A 458 7.67 -9.14 -21.72
CA ASP A 458 8.62 -9.00 -22.82
C ASP A 458 8.00 -9.29 -24.19
N GLU A 459 7.10 -10.27 -24.27
CA GLU A 459 6.39 -10.61 -25.51
C GLU A 459 5.38 -9.52 -25.86
N VAL A 460 4.66 -8.99 -24.85
CA VAL A 460 3.70 -7.90 -25.04
C VAL A 460 4.39 -6.63 -25.56
N VAL A 461 5.51 -6.21 -24.95
CA VAL A 461 6.21 -4.99 -25.40
C VAL A 461 6.85 -5.15 -26.78
N GLN A 462 7.33 -6.36 -27.12
CA GLN A 462 7.83 -6.66 -28.46
C GLN A 462 6.71 -6.58 -29.51
N TYR A 463 5.55 -7.15 -29.20
CA TYR A 463 4.36 -7.06 -30.05
C TYR A 463 3.93 -5.61 -30.28
N LEU A 464 3.87 -4.81 -29.20
CA LEU A 464 3.54 -3.39 -29.28
C LEU A 464 4.58 -2.61 -30.10
N ALA A 465 5.87 -2.85 -29.88
CA ALA A 465 6.95 -2.23 -30.65
C ALA A 465 6.83 -2.53 -32.15
N GLN A 466 6.55 -3.79 -32.51
CA GLN A 466 6.34 -4.19 -33.89
C GLN A 466 5.11 -3.51 -34.51
N LYS A 467 3.98 -3.45 -33.81
CA LYS A 467 2.76 -2.74 -34.27
C LYS A 467 2.98 -1.23 -34.42
N LEU A 468 3.85 -0.65 -33.59
CA LEU A 468 4.28 0.75 -33.71
C LEU A 468 5.28 0.98 -34.87
N GLY A 469 5.81 -0.09 -35.46
CA GLY A 469 6.90 -0.04 -36.44
C GLY A 469 8.21 0.44 -35.84
N TRP A 470 8.47 0.08 -34.58
CA TRP A 470 9.68 0.47 -33.84
C TRP A 470 10.54 -0.76 -33.54
N ASP A 471 11.85 -0.61 -33.73
CA ASP A 471 12.83 -1.62 -33.36
C ASP A 471 13.35 -1.38 -31.95
N LEU A 472 13.46 -2.44 -31.16
CA LEU A 472 14.06 -2.35 -29.82
C LEU A 472 15.56 -2.06 -29.93
N PRO A 473 16.12 -1.18 -29.08
CA PRO A 473 17.55 -0.98 -28.99
C PRO A 473 18.31 -2.28 -28.72
N ASP A 474 19.57 -2.32 -29.13
CA ASP A 474 20.48 -3.42 -28.84
C ASP A 474 20.73 -3.55 -27.33
N VAL A 475 21.16 -4.73 -26.92
CA VAL A 475 21.56 -5.00 -25.54
C VAL A 475 22.80 -4.17 -25.20
N PRO A 476 22.79 -3.38 -24.10
CA PRO A 476 23.97 -2.65 -23.66
C PRO A 476 25.14 -3.61 -23.36
N PRO A 477 26.38 -3.25 -23.72
CA PRO A 477 27.55 -4.09 -23.43
C PRO A 477 27.72 -4.30 -21.91
N PRO A 478 28.25 -5.45 -21.48
CA PRO A 478 28.47 -5.74 -20.06
C PRO A 478 29.49 -4.77 -19.45
N ALA A 479 29.21 -4.30 -18.24
CA ALA A 479 29.98 -3.24 -17.57
C ALA A 479 31.48 -3.54 -17.38
N ASN A 480 31.88 -4.82 -17.33
CA ASN A 480 33.25 -5.24 -17.02
C ASN A 480 33.95 -6.05 -18.13
N GLY A 481 33.41 -6.10 -19.36
CA GLY A 481 33.96 -7.00 -20.40
C GLY A 481 33.92 -8.49 -20.04
N ALA A 482 33.30 -8.84 -18.90
CA ALA A 482 33.02 -10.20 -18.51
C ALA A 482 31.99 -10.78 -19.48
N GLN A 483 32.28 -11.98 -19.98
CA GLN A 483 31.33 -12.80 -20.69
C GLN A 483 30.28 -13.27 -19.69
N LEU A 484 29.32 -12.39 -19.39
CA LEU A 484 28.12 -12.77 -18.66
C LEU A 484 27.36 -13.72 -19.57
N ASP A 485 27.37 -15.02 -19.23
CA ASP A 485 26.41 -15.95 -19.79
C ASP A 485 25.04 -15.45 -19.35
N ALA A 486 24.35 -14.73 -20.23
CA ALA A 486 22.91 -14.55 -20.11
C ALA A 486 22.36 -15.95 -19.78
N PRO A 487 21.59 -16.14 -18.70
CA PRO A 487 20.96 -17.44 -18.45
C PRO A 487 20.28 -17.81 -19.75
N ARG A 488 20.77 -18.87 -20.44
CA ARG A 488 20.28 -19.23 -21.78
C ARG A 488 18.79 -19.44 -21.60
N PRO A 489 17.93 -18.52 -22.06
CA PRO A 489 16.54 -18.81 -21.98
C PRO A 489 16.35 -19.95 -22.97
N ASN A 490 15.41 -20.84 -22.70
CA ASN A 490 14.97 -21.81 -23.69
C ASN A 490 14.24 -21.11 -24.87
N PHE A 491 14.71 -19.94 -25.31
CA PHE A 491 14.50 -19.47 -26.67
C PHE A 491 15.26 -20.44 -27.58
N ARG A 492 14.60 -21.56 -27.90
CA ARG A 492 14.71 -22.07 -29.28
C ARG A 492 14.64 -20.82 -30.15
N LYS A 493 15.67 -20.56 -30.97
CA LYS A 493 15.60 -19.58 -32.06
C LYS A 493 14.38 -19.94 -32.89
N ARG A 494 13.21 -19.45 -32.51
CA ARG A 494 12.00 -19.61 -33.28
C ARG A 494 12.16 -18.66 -34.47
N PRO A 495 11.83 -19.11 -35.69
CA PRO A 495 11.87 -18.24 -36.85
C PRO A 495 11.06 -16.97 -36.56
N SER A 496 11.45 -15.86 -37.18
CA SER A 496 10.79 -14.54 -37.07
C SER A 496 9.26 -14.57 -37.26
N ASP A 497 8.72 -15.62 -37.89
CA ASP A 497 7.29 -15.82 -38.12
C ASP A 497 6.50 -16.32 -36.90
N ALA A 498 7.16 -16.78 -35.82
CA ALA A 498 6.48 -17.35 -34.65
C ALA A 498 6.10 -16.33 -33.56
N LEU A 499 6.59 -15.09 -33.65
CA LEU A 499 6.22 -13.97 -32.77
C LEU A 499 4.83 -13.37 -33.11
N LEU A 500 4.19 -13.88 -34.16
CA LEU A 500 2.92 -13.39 -34.73
C LEU A 500 1.69 -14.15 -34.23
N ARG A 501 1.69 -14.66 -32.99
CA ARG A 501 0.42 -15.10 -32.41
C ARG A 501 -0.36 -13.85 -32.03
N GLU A 502 -1.47 -13.62 -32.73
CA GLU A 502 -2.38 -12.55 -32.34
C GLU A 502 -2.91 -12.81 -30.93
N PRO A 503 -2.90 -11.79 -30.06
CA PRO A 503 -3.44 -11.94 -28.71
C PRO A 503 -4.94 -12.23 -28.79
N ARG A 504 -5.41 -13.09 -27.90
CA ARG A 504 -6.83 -13.44 -27.84
C ARG A 504 -7.56 -12.42 -26.99
N ARG A 505 -8.57 -11.75 -27.55
CA ARG A 505 -9.49 -10.91 -26.78
C ARG A 505 -10.42 -11.79 -25.94
N VAL A 506 -10.63 -11.41 -24.68
CA VAL A 506 -11.57 -12.08 -23.79
C VAL A 506 -12.97 -11.53 -24.07
N ALA A 507 -13.75 -12.27 -24.88
CA ALA A 507 -15.05 -11.83 -25.40
C ALA A 507 -14.95 -10.41 -26.02
N ASP A 508 -15.92 -9.53 -25.73
CA ASP A 508 -15.90 -8.11 -26.13
C ASP A 508 -15.33 -7.17 -25.06
N SER A 509 -14.52 -7.70 -24.14
CA SER A 509 -13.95 -6.92 -23.03
C SER A 509 -12.73 -6.09 -23.44
N HIS A 510 -12.14 -5.39 -22.47
CA HIS A 510 -10.88 -4.64 -22.63
C HIS A 510 -9.64 -5.49 -22.26
N VAL A 511 -9.83 -6.80 -22.05
CA VAL A 511 -8.81 -7.75 -21.62
C VAL A 511 -8.34 -8.58 -22.80
N TRP A 512 -7.02 -8.67 -22.96
CA TRP A 512 -6.34 -9.38 -24.01
C TRP A 512 -5.31 -10.34 -23.42
N LEU A 513 -5.29 -11.57 -23.92
CA LEU A 513 -4.41 -12.63 -23.45
C LEU A 513 -3.32 -12.93 -24.48
N PHE A 514 -2.08 -12.88 -24.00
CA PHE A 514 -0.88 -13.31 -24.70
C PHE A 514 -0.45 -14.69 -24.18
N GLU A 515 0.57 -15.28 -24.79
CA GLU A 515 1.12 -16.57 -24.36
C GLU A 515 1.63 -16.45 -22.91
N GLY A 516 1.32 -17.45 -22.08
CA GLY A 516 1.69 -17.46 -20.66
C GLY A 516 0.88 -16.55 -19.75
N ALA A 517 -0.27 -16.01 -20.20
CA ALA A 517 -1.19 -15.25 -19.36
C ALA A 517 -1.78 -16.10 -18.22
N GLU A 518 -1.74 -15.58 -16.99
CA GLU A 518 -2.28 -16.22 -15.79
C GLU A 518 -3.51 -15.44 -15.31
N GLY A 519 -4.61 -15.58 -16.06
CA GLY A 519 -5.89 -14.91 -15.76
C GLY A 519 -6.70 -15.54 -14.62
N GLY A 520 -6.52 -16.85 -14.40
CA GLY A 520 -7.26 -17.65 -13.41
C GLY A 520 -8.79 -17.50 -13.51
N ARG A 521 -9.47 -17.72 -12.36
CA ARG A 521 -10.94 -17.62 -12.21
C ARG A 521 -11.52 -16.29 -12.70
N TRP A 522 -10.75 -15.20 -12.63
CA TRP A 522 -11.24 -13.87 -13.02
C TRP A 522 -11.52 -13.76 -14.52
N VAL A 523 -10.62 -14.31 -15.36
CA VAL A 523 -10.84 -14.33 -16.81
C VAL A 523 -12.00 -15.28 -17.16
N GLU A 524 -12.09 -16.42 -16.51
CA GLU A 524 -13.20 -17.37 -16.68
C GLU A 524 -14.55 -16.74 -16.34
N GLU A 525 -14.62 -15.96 -15.24
CA GLU A 525 -15.82 -15.21 -14.87
C GLU A 525 -16.20 -14.15 -15.91
N LEU A 526 -15.22 -13.45 -16.49
CA LEU A 526 -15.46 -12.48 -17.55
C LEU A 526 -16.02 -13.15 -18.80
N GLU A 527 -15.47 -14.30 -19.19
CA GLU A 527 -15.96 -15.11 -20.31
C GLU A 527 -17.37 -15.63 -20.03
N ARG A 528 -17.64 -16.13 -18.83
CA ARG A 528 -18.97 -16.59 -18.42
C ARG A 528 -19.99 -15.46 -18.42
N LYS A 529 -19.65 -14.27 -17.93
CA LYS A 529 -20.54 -13.09 -17.94
C LYS A 529 -20.86 -12.66 -19.37
N ALA A 530 -19.90 -12.70 -20.28
CA ALA A 530 -20.12 -12.37 -21.68
C ALA A 530 -20.99 -13.42 -22.39
N ASN A 531 -20.76 -14.71 -22.13
CA ASN A 531 -21.51 -15.81 -22.74
C ASN A 531 -22.93 -15.94 -22.15
N GLY A 532 -23.12 -15.64 -20.86
CA GLY A 532 -24.43 -15.64 -20.19
C GLY A 532 -25.33 -14.49 -20.58
N ALA A 533 -24.80 -13.41 -21.17
CA ALA A 533 -25.61 -12.32 -21.73
C ALA A 533 -26.26 -12.68 -23.09
N HIS A 534 -25.92 -13.83 -23.68
CA HIS A 534 -26.47 -14.33 -24.94
C HIS A 534 -27.29 -15.61 -24.84
N GLY A 535 -27.52 -16.15 -23.64
CA GLY A 535 -28.40 -17.29 -23.40
C GLY A 535 -29.55 -16.91 -22.48
N GLY A 536 -30.75 -16.72 -23.05
CA GLY A 536 -31.98 -16.63 -22.27
C GLY A 536 -32.25 -17.94 -21.52
N HIS A 537 -32.84 -17.80 -20.33
CA HIS A 537 -33.60 -18.78 -19.55
C HIS A 537 -33.40 -20.26 -19.91
N GLU A 538 -32.81 -21.02 -18.99
CA GLU A 538 -33.32 -22.35 -18.62
C GLU A 538 -32.81 -22.72 -17.23
N ASP A 539 -33.76 -23.01 -16.35
CA ASP A 539 -33.58 -23.45 -14.97
C ASP A 539 -32.96 -24.86 -14.93
N GLY A 540 -32.13 -25.12 -13.92
CA GLY A 540 -31.57 -26.45 -13.67
C GLY A 540 -30.78 -26.49 -12.37
N GLU A 541 -31.45 -26.87 -11.29
CA GLU A 541 -30.86 -27.33 -10.03
C GLU A 541 -29.97 -28.55 -10.28
N ASP A 542 -28.79 -28.61 -9.65
CA ASP A 542 -28.30 -29.83 -8.96
C ASP A 542 -26.91 -29.61 -8.28
N GLY A 543 -26.95 -29.65 -6.94
CA GLY A 543 -26.11 -30.43 -6.01
C GLY A 543 -24.59 -30.63 -6.18
N ALA A 544 -23.87 -30.07 -5.20
CA ALA A 544 -22.95 -30.76 -4.25
C ALA A 544 -21.47 -31.09 -4.63
N ASP A 545 -20.57 -30.32 -3.97
CA ASP A 545 -19.58 -30.77 -2.95
C ASP A 545 -18.05 -30.78 -3.24
N ALA A 546 -17.34 -30.28 -2.22
CA ALA A 546 -15.90 -30.27 -1.85
C ALA A 546 -14.88 -29.58 -2.80
N GLY A 547 -14.00 -28.69 -2.37
CA GLY A 547 -13.50 -28.30 -1.04
C GLY A 547 -11.99 -28.04 -1.19
N ASP A 548 -11.56 -26.78 -1.07
CA ASP A 548 -10.23 -26.41 -0.56
C ASP A 548 -10.16 -24.90 -0.33
N ALA A 549 -9.79 -24.57 0.89
CA ALA A 549 -9.75 -23.24 1.47
C ALA A 549 -8.42 -22.55 1.13
N ASP A 550 -8.52 -21.34 0.58
CA ASP A 550 -7.51 -20.30 0.76
C ASP A 550 -8.26 -19.09 1.31
N SER A 551 -8.03 -18.84 2.60
CA SER A 551 -8.48 -17.69 3.35
C SER A 551 -7.60 -16.50 3.02
N ASP A 552 -8.14 -15.51 2.32
CA ASP A 552 -7.67 -14.13 2.36
C ASP A 552 -8.90 -13.22 2.27
N GLY A 553 -9.15 -12.49 3.35
CA GLY A 553 -10.35 -11.71 3.59
C GLY A 553 -10.42 -10.44 2.75
N ASP A 554 -11.29 -10.46 1.74
CA ASP A 554 -11.81 -9.27 1.07
C ASP A 554 -13.15 -8.88 1.73
N ALA A 555 -13.10 -8.16 2.86
CA ALA A 555 -14.26 -7.54 3.50
C ALA A 555 -14.21 -6.01 3.35
N TYR A 556 -14.24 -5.52 2.11
CA TYR A 556 -14.33 -4.08 1.86
C TYR A 556 -15.32 -3.81 0.71
N GLY A 557 -16.60 -3.70 1.07
CA GLY A 557 -17.63 -3.36 0.08
C GLY A 557 -19.07 -3.54 0.53
N ASP A 558 -19.48 -2.97 1.67
CA ASP A 558 -20.83 -2.42 1.88
C ASP A 558 -20.95 -1.90 3.33
N LEU A 559 -20.77 -0.59 3.52
CA LEU A 559 -21.15 0.10 4.78
C LEU A 559 -22.39 0.96 4.56
N LEU A 560 -23.41 0.34 3.94
CA LEU A 560 -24.80 0.75 4.07
C LEU A 560 -25.63 -0.50 4.37
N PRO A 561 -26.52 -0.48 5.38
CA PRO A 561 -27.41 -1.61 5.63
C PRO A 561 -28.21 -1.94 4.37
N ARG A 562 -28.27 -3.23 4.00
CA ARG A 562 -29.06 -3.80 2.89
C ARG A 562 -30.58 -3.51 2.91
N ALA A 563 -31.06 -2.65 3.82
CA ALA A 563 -32.47 -2.34 4.04
C ALA A 563 -33.13 -1.49 2.93
N VAL A 564 -32.37 -0.81 2.06
CA VAL A 564 -32.95 0.18 1.11
C VAL A 564 -33.50 -0.43 -0.20
N LYS A 565 -33.38 -1.75 -0.43
CA LYS A 565 -33.97 -2.40 -1.64
C LYS A 565 -35.37 -3.00 -1.45
N LYS A 566 -35.93 -3.07 -0.23
CA LYS A 566 -37.26 -3.66 0.02
C LYS A 566 -38.42 -2.67 0.22
N ALA A 567 -38.17 -1.36 0.18
CA ALA A 567 -39.23 -0.34 0.33
C ALA A 567 -39.88 0.13 -1.00
N ARG A 568 -39.66 -0.59 -2.12
CA ARG A 568 -40.22 -0.22 -3.45
C ARG A 568 -41.31 -1.15 -3.98
N THR A 569 -41.70 -2.16 -3.22
CA THR A 569 -42.83 -3.04 -3.56
C THR A 569 -43.56 -3.47 -2.29
N ALA A 570 -44.33 -2.55 -1.72
CA ALA A 570 -45.51 -2.80 -0.90
C ALA A 570 -46.38 -1.54 -0.89
#